data_AF-A0AAP5JQX4-F1
#
_entry.id   AF-A0AAP5JQX4-F1
#
_cell.length_a   1.000
_cell.length_b   1.000
_cell.length_c   1.000
_cell.angle_alpha   90.00
_cell.angle_beta   90.00
_cell.angle_gamma   90.00
#
_symmetry.space_group_name_H-M   'P 1'
#
loop_
_entity.id
_entity.type
_entity.pdbx_description
1 polymer ?
#
loop_
_entity_poly.entity_id
_entity_poly.type
_entity_poly.pdbx_seq_one_letter_code
_entity_poly.pdbx_strand_id
1 'polypeptide(L)' 'TPSDNAPIESFHSSLKSETFYINKEPIGSNNIVIDIVENYITFWNNKRILTKLGHLSPVDYRKKMTY' A
#
# COMPACT_ATOMS: atom_id res chain seq x y z
N THR A 1 12.07 13.28 -12.61
CA THR A 1 11.01 13.55 -13.63
C THR A 1 9.70 12.94 -13.16
N PRO A 2 8.53 13.21 -13.77
CA PRO A 2 7.24 12.65 -13.32
C PRO A 2 7.23 11.13 -13.13
N SER A 3 8.08 10.41 -13.89
CA SER A 3 8.23 8.95 -13.80
C SER A 3 8.74 8.45 -12.44
N ASP A 4 9.53 9.24 -11.72
CA ASP A 4 10.08 8.83 -10.41
C ASP A 4 9.01 8.84 -9.32
N ASN A 5 7.96 9.66 -9.48
CA ASN A 5 6.88 9.82 -8.51
C ASN A 5 5.73 8.81 -8.70
N ALA A 6 5.66 8.15 -9.87
CA ALA A 6 4.59 7.22 -10.19
C ALA A 6 4.38 6.10 -9.14
N PRO A 7 5.42 5.50 -8.52
CA PRO A 7 5.24 4.49 -7.48
C PRO A 7 4.55 5.02 -6.22
N ILE A 8 4.93 6.22 -5.77
CA ILE A 8 4.37 6.81 -4.54
C ILE A 8 2.95 7.35 -4.79
N GLU A 9 2.67 7.87 -5.98
CA GLU A 9 1.32 8.24 -6.41
C GLU A 9 0.39 7.02 -6.43
N SER A 10 0.85 5.91 -6.99
CA SER A 10 0.09 4.65 -7.01
C SER A 10 -0.19 4.12 -5.60
N PHE A 11 0.80 4.23 -4.69
CA PHE A 11 0.63 3.88 -3.29
C PHE A 11 -0.45 4.74 -2.62
N HIS A 12 -0.35 6.07 -2.70
CA HIS A 12 -1.31 6.96 -2.05
C HIS A 12 -2.71 6.87 -2.65
N SER A 13 -2.83 6.68 -3.97
CA SER A 13 -4.13 6.46 -4.62
C SER A 13 -4.81 5.22 -4.05
N SER A 14 -4.07 4.10 -3.97
CA SER A 14 -4.60 2.83 -3.49
C SER A 14 -4.94 2.88 -2.00
N LEU A 15 -4.07 3.46 -1.17
CA LEU A 15 -4.31 3.66 0.26
C LEU A 15 -5.65 4.36 0.49
N LYS A 16 -5.89 5.49 -0.18
CA LYS A 16 -7.14 6.25 -0.01
C LYS A 16 -8.37 5.45 -0.47
N SER A 17 -8.31 4.82 -1.64
CA SER A 17 -9.45 4.06 -2.18
C SER A 17 -9.77 2.79 -1.41
N GLU A 18 -8.74 2.11 -0.88
CA GLU A 18 -8.89 0.83 -0.19
C GLU A 18 -9.10 0.99 1.33
N THR A 19 -9.05 2.22 1.87
CA THR A 19 -9.27 2.48 3.30
C THR A 19 -10.28 3.60 3.52
N PHE A 20 -9.86 4.85 3.31
CA PHE A 20 -10.61 6.04 3.69
C PHE A 20 -11.88 6.26 2.88
N TYR A 21 -11.95 5.79 1.64
CA TYR A 21 -13.14 5.95 0.79
C TYR A 21 -14.16 4.82 0.92
N ILE A 22 -13.82 3.73 1.64
CA ILE A 22 -14.75 2.61 1.87
C ILE A 22 -15.74 2.96 2.98
N ASN A 23 -15.28 3.63 4.03
CA ASN A 23 -16.13 4.00 5.16
C ASN A 23 -16.67 5.42 4.97
N LYS A 24 -18.00 5.57 5.00
CA LYS A 24 -18.66 6.87 4.94
C LYS A 24 -18.63 7.63 6.27
N GLU A 25 -18.30 6.93 7.36
CA GLU A 25 -18.19 7.53 8.67
C GLU A 25 -16.88 8.32 8.82
N PRO A 26 -16.93 9.52 9.42
CA PRO A 26 -15.75 10.33 9.64
C PRO A 26 -14.77 9.63 10.58
N ILE A 27 -13.47 9.74 10.27
CA ILE A 27 -12.41 9.19 11.10
C ILE A 27 -12.29 10.06 12.36
N GLY A 28 -12.62 9.48 13.50
CA GLY A 28 -12.79 10.23 14.76
C GLY A 28 -11.49 10.65 15.46
N SER A 29 -10.30 10.21 15.01
CA SER A 29 -9.04 10.61 15.64
C SER A 29 -7.81 10.41 14.74
N ASN A 30 -6.74 11.17 15.02
CA ASN A 30 -5.44 11.00 14.37
C ASN A 30 -4.81 9.63 14.64
N ASN A 31 -5.01 9.05 15.84
CA ASN A 31 -4.48 7.73 16.16
C ASN A 31 -5.06 6.66 15.24
N ILE A 32 -6.37 6.73 14.94
CA ILE A 32 -7.01 5.82 13.99
C ILE A 32 -6.40 5.97 12.59
N VAL A 33 -6.12 7.21 12.15
CA VAL A 33 -5.46 7.46 10.85
C VAL A 33 -4.07 6.82 10.83
N ILE A 34 -3.27 7.01 11.89
CA ILE A 34 -1.92 6.44 12.00
C ILE A 34 -2.00 4.92 11.92
N ASP A 35 -2.87 4.30 12.71
CA ASP A 35 -3.06 2.84 12.72
C ASP A 35 -3.45 2.31 11.35
N ILE A 36 -4.37 2.99 10.63
CA ILE A 36 -4.77 2.61 9.28
C ILE A 36 -3.55 2.65 8.33
N VAL A 37 -2.76 3.72 8.38
CA VAL A 37 -1.60 3.88 7.50
C VAL A 37 -0.53 2.84 7.79
N GLU A 38 -0.19 2.59 9.06
CA GLU A 38 0.82 1.59 9.45
C GLU A 38 0.42 0.17 9.05
N ASN A 39 -0.85 -0.18 9.28
CA ASN A 39 -1.40 -1.46 8.87
C ASN A 39 -1.39 -1.61 7.34
N TYR A 40 -1.74 -0.54 6.61
CA TYR A 40 -1.74 -0.56 5.16
C TYR A 40 -0.34 -0.66 4.57
N ILE A 41 0.67 0.01 5.14
CA ILE A 41 2.09 -0.14 4.75
C ILE A 41 2.54 -1.59 4.91
N THR A 42 2.17 -2.22 6.03
CA THR A 42 2.51 -3.62 6.31
C THR A 42 1.85 -4.55 5.31
N PHE A 43 0.55 -4.36 5.04
CA PHE A 43 -0.19 -5.09 4.01
C PHE A 43 0.43 -4.91 2.63
N TRP A 44 0.68 -3.67 2.21
CA TRP A 44 1.24 -3.35 0.91
C TRP A 44 2.55 -4.07 0.64
N ASN A 45 3.47 -4.05 1.62
CA ASN A 45 4.79 -4.61 1.43
C ASN A 45 4.83 -6.14 1.53
N ASN A 46 4.04 -6.73 2.42
CA ASN A 46 4.19 -8.14 2.79
C ASN A 46 3.06 -9.05 2.29
N LYS A 47 1.89 -8.49 1.95
CA LYS A 47 0.68 -9.28 1.65
C LYS A 47 0.06 -8.94 0.29
N ARG A 48 0.25 -7.73 -0.22
CA ARG A 48 -0.36 -7.30 -1.49
C ARG A 48 0.22 -8.09 -2.65
N ILE A 49 -0.61 -8.91 -3.28
CA ILE A 49 -0.23 -9.70 -4.45
C ILE A 49 -0.34 -8.83 -5.70
N LEU A 50 0.74 -8.78 -6.48
CA LEU A 50 0.79 -8.01 -7.72
C LEU A 50 1.09 -8.95 -8.89
N THR A 51 0.20 -8.99 -9.89
CA THR A 51 0.38 -9.83 -11.11
C THR A 51 1.69 -9.52 -11.81
N LYS A 52 2.07 -8.23 -11.88
CA LYS A 52 3.36 -7.79 -12.45
C LYS A 52 4.59 -8.33 -11.73
N LEU A 53 4.44 -8.80 -10.48
CA LEU A 53 5.50 -9.41 -9.69
C LEU A 53 5.43 -10.94 -9.71
N GLY A 54 4.70 -11.53 -10.66
CA GLY A 54 4.52 -12.98 -10.75
C GLY A 54 3.68 -13.52 -9.59
N HIS A 55 2.65 -12.79 -9.18
CA HIS A 55 1.77 -13.12 -8.06
C HIS A 55 2.48 -13.19 -6.70
N LEU A 56 3.52 -12.38 -6.51
CA LEU A 56 4.26 -12.25 -5.26
C LEU A 56 3.95 -10.92 -4.56
N SER A 57 4.19 -10.88 -3.24
CA SER A 57 4.28 -9.62 -2.50
C SER A 57 5.54 -8.84 -2.90
N PRO A 58 5.58 -7.50 -2.72
CA PRO A 58 6.79 -6.72 -3.00
C PRO A 58 8.04 -7.22 -2.26
N VAL A 59 7.90 -7.63 -1.00
CA VAL A 59 9.02 -8.20 -0.23
C VAL A 59 9.45 -9.55 -0.78
N ASP A 60 8.52 -10.44 -1.11
CA ASP A 60 8.87 -11.77 -1.63
C ASP A 60 9.49 -11.70 -3.02
N TYR A 61 9.00 -10.80 -3.87
CA TYR A 61 9.63 -10.50 -5.15
C TYR A 61 11.06 -10.01 -4.98
N ARG A 62 11.32 -9.07 -4.05
CA ARG A 62 12.67 -8.61 -3.75
C ARG A 62 13.57 -9.75 -3.27
N LYS A 63 13.10 -10.57 -2.34
CA LYS A 63 13.86 -11.75 -1.88
C LYS A 63 14.20 -12.67 -3.05
N LYS A 64 13.25 -12.95 -3.94
CA LYS A 64 13.47 -13.79 -5.12
C LYS A 64 14.48 -13.20 -6.12
N MET A 65 14.63 -11.88 -6.20
CA MET A 65 15.63 -11.25 -7.09
C MET A 65 17.04 -11.20 -6.50
N THR A 66 17.17 -11.38 -5.19
CA THR A 66 18.48 -11.36 -4.51
C THR A 66 19.15 -12.75 -4.45
N TYR A 67 18.46 -13.80 -4.90
CA TYR A 67 18.98 -15.16 -5.06
C TYR A 67 18.95 -15.56 -6.54
#